data_AF-A0AAX4JMG1-F1
#
_entry.id   AF-A0AAX4JMG1-F1
#
_cell.length_a   1.000
_cell.length_b   1.000
_cell.length_c   1.000
_cell.angle_alpha   90.00
_cell.angle_beta   90.00
_cell.angle_gamma   90.00
#
_symmetry.space_group_name_H-M   'P 1'
#
loop_
_entity.id
_entity.type
_entity.pdbx_description
1 polymer ?
#
loop_
_entity_poly.entity_id
_entity_poly.type
_entity_poly.pdbx_seq_one_letter_code
_entity_poly.pdbx_strand_id
1 'polypeptide(L)'
;MQGPQGAGKSTLAAALISLLASAFNIKAAVASLDDFYLDRHGLDRVAEEYPTNRMLQGRGPPGTHDTQLLKSVLQQLVTPSDQPPSHSIALPIFDKSLYDGRGDRSKSTLSINCNEIDESGRTARKHEWDSILEINQHLSILNKDINGYFDCHISITPLDLNYIYDWRLQQEHHMKRENGGLGMSDDEVRLFVDRYMPCYELYGNEEIELDHLKLVYGEDREVVKIEEMSNHI
;
A
#
# COMPACT_ATOMS: atom_id res chain seq x y z
N MET A 1 5.45 -3.34 -4.47
CA MET A 1 4.73 -4.62 -4.57
C MET A 1 3.27 -4.39 -4.22
N GLN A 2 2.42 -4.34 -5.25
CA GLN A 2 1.03 -3.94 -5.14
C GLN A 2 0.10 -5.15 -4.90
N GLY A 3 -1.13 -4.88 -4.48
CA GLY A 3 -2.21 -5.84 -4.36
C GLY A 3 -3.21 -5.45 -3.26
N PRO A 4 -4.38 -6.08 -3.17
CA PRO A 4 -5.41 -5.64 -2.24
C PRO A 4 -5.14 -6.10 -0.79
N GLN A 5 -6.05 -5.72 0.12
CA GLN A 5 -6.05 -6.18 1.50
C GLN A 5 -6.33 -7.68 1.60
N GLY A 6 -5.83 -8.35 2.64
CA GLY A 6 -5.96 -9.80 2.84
C GLY A 6 -5.20 -10.69 1.85
N ALA A 7 -4.65 -10.15 0.75
CA ALA A 7 -4.01 -10.88 -0.35
C ALA A 7 -2.61 -11.49 -0.06
N GLY A 8 -2.09 -11.38 1.17
CA GLY A 8 -0.82 -11.99 1.55
C GLY A 8 0.47 -11.25 1.13
N LYS A 9 0.39 -10.00 0.65
CA LYS A 9 1.56 -9.18 0.24
C LYS A 9 2.77 -9.29 1.19
N SER A 10 2.56 -9.07 2.49
CA SER A 10 3.63 -9.11 3.50
C SER A 10 4.28 -10.49 3.61
N THR A 11 3.52 -11.56 3.40
CA THR A 11 4.01 -12.96 3.37
C THR A 11 4.87 -13.20 2.13
N LEU A 12 4.41 -12.76 0.95
CA LEU A 12 5.19 -12.85 -0.29
C LEU A 12 6.50 -12.04 -0.20
N ALA A 13 6.42 -10.83 0.36
CA ALA A 13 7.58 -9.95 0.52
C ALA A 13 8.61 -10.52 1.52
N ALA A 14 8.17 -11.11 2.64
CA ALA A 14 9.05 -11.81 3.59
C ALA A 14 9.70 -13.07 2.99
N ALA A 15 8.95 -13.84 2.18
CA ALA A 15 9.48 -14.96 1.43
C ALA A 15 10.53 -14.52 0.39
N LEU A 16 10.27 -13.40 -0.32
CA LEU A 16 11.20 -12.82 -1.30
C LEU A 16 12.51 -12.33 -0.66
N ILE A 17 12.47 -11.62 0.47
CA ILE A 17 13.69 -11.28 1.23
C ILE A 17 14.48 -12.54 1.59
N SER A 18 13.77 -13.57 2.08
CA SER A 18 14.39 -14.82 2.52
C SER A 18 15.07 -15.55 1.36
N LEU A 19 14.46 -15.55 0.17
CA LEU A 19 15.02 -16.10 -1.06
C LEU A 19 16.23 -15.29 -1.55
N LEU A 20 16.12 -13.96 -1.62
CA LEU A 20 17.20 -13.06 -2.03
C LEU A 20 18.45 -13.22 -1.14
N ALA A 21 18.26 -13.30 0.18
CA ALA A 21 19.34 -13.49 1.14
C ALA A 21 19.96 -14.89 1.03
N SER A 22 19.17 -15.96 0.89
CA SER A 22 19.66 -17.35 0.96
C SER A 22 20.20 -17.91 -0.36
N ALA A 23 19.57 -17.59 -1.49
CA ALA A 23 19.96 -18.10 -2.81
C ALA A 23 20.90 -17.17 -3.58
N PHE A 24 20.84 -15.86 -3.33
CA PHE A 24 21.60 -14.85 -4.10
C PHE A 24 22.55 -14.00 -3.24
N ASN A 25 22.55 -14.17 -1.91
CA ASN A 25 23.32 -13.34 -0.96
C ASN A 25 23.02 -11.82 -1.08
N ILE A 26 21.81 -11.48 -1.56
CA ILE A 26 21.35 -10.11 -1.72
C ILE A 26 20.73 -9.63 -0.41
N LYS A 27 21.17 -8.46 0.07
CA LYS A 27 20.54 -7.78 1.22
C LYS A 27 19.34 -6.97 0.73
N ALA A 28 18.15 -7.53 0.91
CA ALA A 28 16.88 -6.84 0.74
C ALA A 28 16.16 -6.69 2.09
N ALA A 29 15.22 -5.76 2.17
CA ALA A 29 14.20 -5.69 3.20
C ALA A 29 12.95 -4.96 2.64
N VAL A 30 11.86 -4.87 3.40
CA VAL A 30 10.57 -4.31 2.95
C VAL A 30 10.15 -3.08 3.76
N ALA A 31 9.73 -2.03 3.06
CA ALA A 31 8.96 -0.91 3.61
C ALA A 31 7.46 -1.09 3.26
N SER A 32 6.54 -0.61 4.09
CA SER A 32 5.11 -0.57 3.77
C SER A 32 4.65 0.87 3.54
N LEU A 33 3.77 1.13 2.57
CA LEU A 33 3.20 2.46 2.36
C LEU A 33 2.43 2.93 3.61
N ASP A 34 1.76 2.01 4.31
CA ASP A 34 1.13 2.20 5.62
C ASP A 34 2.05 2.82 6.69
N ASP A 35 3.37 2.62 6.64
CA ASP A 35 4.30 3.24 7.60
C ASP A 35 4.43 4.75 7.38
N PHE A 36 4.13 5.21 6.16
CA PHE A 36 4.15 6.61 5.74
C PHE A 36 2.78 7.29 5.85
N TYR A 37 1.81 6.76 6.61
CA TYR A 37 0.65 7.56 7.00
C TYR A 37 1.09 8.87 7.68
N LEU A 38 0.29 9.93 7.49
CA LEU A 38 0.40 11.14 8.29
C LEU A 38 0.32 10.79 9.79
N ASP A 39 1.01 11.57 10.63
CA ASP A 39 0.80 11.47 12.08
C ASP A 39 -0.64 11.84 12.45
N ARG A 40 -1.05 11.56 13.70
CA ARG A 40 -2.42 11.83 14.16
C ARG A 40 -2.85 13.28 13.93
N HIS A 41 -1.95 14.25 14.05
CA HIS A 41 -2.24 15.67 13.82
C HIS A 41 -2.33 16.05 12.33
N GLY A 42 -1.69 15.30 11.44
CA GLY A 42 -1.91 15.39 9.99
C GLY A 42 -3.22 14.72 9.57
N LEU A 43 -3.56 13.55 10.13
CA LEU A 43 -4.83 12.86 9.86
C LEU A 43 -6.05 13.65 10.37
N ASP A 44 -5.98 14.19 11.59
CA ASP A 44 -7.04 15.05 12.13
C ASP A 44 -7.21 16.31 11.25
N ARG A 45 -6.12 16.93 10.77
CA ARG A 45 -6.16 18.09 9.85
C ARG A 45 -6.77 17.76 8.49
N VAL A 46 -6.43 16.63 7.88
CA VAL A 46 -7.02 16.20 6.60
C VAL A 46 -8.52 15.92 6.76
N ALA A 47 -8.95 15.39 7.90
CA ALA A 47 -10.38 15.23 8.21
C ALA A 47 -11.11 16.58 8.42
N GLU A 48 -10.44 17.58 9.00
CA GLU A 48 -10.94 18.96 9.15
C GLU A 48 -10.98 19.74 7.83
N GLU A 49 -10.02 19.52 6.93
CA GLU A 49 -9.90 20.17 5.62
C GLU A 49 -10.91 19.62 4.60
N TYR A 50 -11.19 18.30 4.65
CA TYR A 50 -12.13 17.61 3.77
C TYR A 50 -13.32 16.99 4.54
N PRO A 51 -14.13 17.79 5.27
CA PRO A 51 -15.14 17.29 6.22
C PRO A 51 -16.32 16.56 5.56
N THR A 52 -16.51 16.75 4.25
CA THR A 52 -17.52 16.05 3.43
C THR A 52 -16.98 14.76 2.81
N ASN A 53 -15.67 14.66 2.56
CA ASN A 53 -15.08 13.48 1.91
C ASN A 53 -14.88 12.35 2.92
N ARG A 54 -15.88 11.46 3.00
CA ARG A 54 -15.90 10.29 3.89
C ARG A 54 -14.71 9.33 3.73
N MET A 55 -13.99 9.39 2.61
CA MET A 55 -12.81 8.53 2.38
C MET A 55 -11.59 9.04 3.17
N LEU A 56 -11.48 10.35 3.34
CA LEU A 56 -10.39 11.06 4.02
C LEU A 56 -10.57 11.22 5.55
N GLN A 57 -11.70 10.76 6.10
CA GLN A 57 -12.04 10.82 7.54
C GLN A 57 -11.27 9.78 8.38
N GLY A 58 -9.96 9.63 8.13
CA GLY A 58 -9.06 8.67 8.76
C GLY A 58 -8.20 7.93 7.73
N ARG A 59 -7.08 7.33 8.20
CA ARG A 59 -6.05 6.69 7.36
C ARG A 59 -6.62 5.71 6.33
N GLY A 60 -5.95 5.64 5.17
CA GLY A 60 -6.20 4.63 4.14
C GLY A 60 -5.93 5.14 2.72
N PRO A 61 -6.78 6.01 2.15
CA PRO A 61 -6.67 6.43 0.75
C PRO A 61 -5.52 7.42 0.48
N PRO A 62 -5.20 7.71 -0.81
CA PRO A 62 -4.37 8.84 -1.21
C PRO A 62 -4.79 10.15 -0.51
N GLY A 63 -3.82 10.97 -0.12
CA GLY A 63 -4.03 12.16 0.72
C GLY A 63 -3.86 11.92 2.22
N THR A 64 -3.98 10.66 2.70
CA THR A 64 -3.74 10.32 4.12
C THR A 64 -2.27 9.97 4.45
N HIS A 65 -1.36 10.11 3.48
CA HIS A 65 0.05 9.75 3.58
C HIS A 65 0.96 10.99 3.55
N ASP A 66 2.08 10.92 4.27
CA ASP A 66 3.14 11.92 4.32
C ASP A 66 4.05 11.79 3.10
N THR A 67 3.58 12.32 1.97
CA THR A 67 4.28 12.28 0.68
C THR A 67 5.64 12.97 0.74
N GLN A 68 5.80 13.98 1.60
CA GLN A 68 7.07 14.68 1.80
C GLN A 68 8.09 13.79 2.53
N LEU A 69 7.68 13.10 3.61
CA LEU A 69 8.54 12.12 4.26
C LEU A 69 8.90 10.98 3.30
N LEU A 70 7.91 10.39 2.60
CA LEU A 70 8.12 9.32 1.63
C LEU A 70 9.14 9.72 0.57
N LYS A 71 8.93 10.86 -0.09
CA LYS A 71 9.87 11.41 -1.07
C LYS A 71 11.24 11.70 -0.49
N SER A 72 11.33 12.25 0.73
CA SER A 72 12.61 12.54 1.37
C SER A 72 13.42 11.28 1.67
N VAL A 73 12.74 10.17 1.98
CA VAL A 73 13.38 8.86 2.16
C VAL A 73 13.81 8.32 0.79
N LEU A 74 12.91 8.25 -0.21
CA LEU A 74 13.23 7.79 -1.57
C LEU A 74 14.36 8.60 -2.25
N GLN A 75 14.52 9.88 -1.91
CA GLN A 75 15.65 10.71 -2.34
C GLN A 75 16.99 10.31 -1.71
N GLN A 76 17.03 10.04 -0.39
CA GLN A 76 18.26 9.52 0.25
C GLN A 76 18.66 8.17 -0.33
N LEU A 77 17.67 7.39 -0.73
CA LEU A 77 17.79 6.02 -1.22
C LEU A 77 18.36 5.92 -2.64
N VAL A 78 18.13 6.91 -3.51
CA VAL A 78 18.62 6.96 -4.90
C VAL A 78 19.68 8.07 -5.07
N THR A 79 20.72 8.04 -4.23
CA THR A 79 21.84 8.98 -4.27
C THR A 79 22.89 8.57 -5.32
N PRO A 80 23.34 9.46 -6.24
CA PRO A 80 24.43 9.18 -7.19
C PRO A 80 25.77 8.80 -6.53
N SER A 81 26.56 7.96 -7.21
CA SER A 81 27.65 7.15 -6.64
C SER A 81 28.93 7.87 -6.16
N ASP A 82 29.00 9.19 -6.24
CA ASP A 82 30.28 9.94 -6.15
C ASP A 82 30.67 10.38 -4.73
N GLN A 83 29.95 9.93 -3.69
CA GLN A 83 30.35 10.10 -2.28
C GLN A 83 30.18 8.80 -1.46
N PRO A 84 31.07 8.53 -0.49
CA PRO A 84 30.93 7.40 0.42
C PRO A 84 29.67 7.58 1.30
N PRO A 85 28.67 6.67 1.26
CA PRO A 85 27.36 6.98 1.83
C PRO A 85 27.32 6.90 3.37
N SER A 86 26.57 7.82 3.99
CA SER A 86 26.13 7.71 5.38
C SER A 86 25.00 6.66 5.51
N HIS A 87 25.38 5.39 5.55
CA HIS A 87 24.48 4.22 5.40
C HIS A 87 23.49 3.97 6.58
N SER A 88 22.57 4.89 6.85
CA SER A 88 21.34 4.62 7.61
C SER A 88 20.26 5.66 7.27
N ILE A 89 19.14 5.21 6.70
CA ILE A 89 18.06 6.07 6.19
C ILE A 89 16.79 5.72 6.94
N ALA A 90 16.20 6.65 7.70
CA ALA A 90 15.11 6.33 8.62
C ALA A 90 13.73 6.28 7.94
N LEU A 91 13.30 5.09 7.50
CA LEU A 91 11.89 4.79 7.24
C LEU A 91 11.08 4.98 8.52
N PRO A 92 9.88 5.58 8.48
CA PRO A 92 8.96 5.55 9.62
C PRO A 92 8.48 4.13 9.95
N ILE A 93 7.79 3.99 11.08
CA ILE A 93 6.90 2.86 11.40
C ILE A 93 5.58 3.46 11.88
N PHE A 94 4.43 2.98 11.41
CA PHE A 94 3.12 3.48 11.86
C PHE A 94 2.41 2.46 12.77
N ASP A 95 2.21 2.82 14.04
CA ASP A 95 1.54 1.96 14.99
C ASP A 95 0.02 2.19 14.94
N LYS A 96 -0.67 1.23 14.31
CA LYS A 96 -2.12 1.22 14.10
C LYS A 96 -2.93 0.99 15.39
N SER A 97 -2.29 0.57 16.50
CA SER A 97 -2.96 0.26 17.76
C SER A 97 -3.16 1.49 18.66
N LEU A 98 -2.32 2.53 18.50
CA LEU A 98 -2.36 3.74 19.31
C LEU A 98 -3.69 4.49 19.16
N TYR A 99 -4.06 5.26 20.19
CA TYR A 99 -5.25 6.12 20.22
C TYR A 99 -6.53 5.38 19.79
N ASP A 100 -6.87 4.31 20.51
CA ASP A 100 -8.07 3.48 20.29
C ASP A 100 -8.22 2.98 18.84
N GLY A 101 -7.09 2.59 18.23
CA GLY A 101 -7.04 2.09 16.86
C GLY A 101 -7.02 3.16 15.76
N ARG A 102 -7.04 4.47 16.10
CA ARG A 102 -6.82 5.58 15.13
C ARG A 102 -5.38 5.64 14.62
N GLY A 103 -4.44 5.13 15.41
CA GLY A 103 -3.02 4.99 15.11
C GLY A 103 -2.23 6.30 15.10
N ASP A 104 -0.91 6.19 15.17
CA ASP A 104 0.02 7.33 15.07
C ASP A 104 1.42 6.86 14.64
N ARG A 105 2.29 7.81 14.28
CA ARG A 105 3.68 7.52 13.89
C ARG A 105 4.50 7.10 15.11
N SER A 106 5.18 5.97 14.99
CA SER A 106 6.06 5.43 16.04
C SER A 106 7.32 6.30 16.23
N LYS A 107 7.95 6.16 17.40
CA LYS A 107 9.27 6.74 17.69
C LYS A 107 10.43 5.87 17.18
N SER A 108 10.14 4.74 16.54
CA SER A 108 11.11 3.78 15.98
C SER A 108 11.03 3.75 14.45
N THR A 109 12.14 3.38 13.81
CA THR A 109 12.37 3.52 12.36
C THR A 109 13.14 2.31 11.78
N LEU A 110 13.07 2.14 10.46
CA LEU A 110 13.69 1.04 9.66
C LEU A 110 14.58 1.65 8.53
N SER A 111 15.26 0.90 7.63
CA SER A 111 16.18 1.52 6.62
C SER A 111 16.39 0.78 5.27
N ILE A 112 15.66 1.15 4.20
CA ILE A 112 15.53 0.35 2.94
C ILE A 112 14.90 1.10 1.71
N ASN A 113 14.90 0.51 0.50
CA ASN A 113 14.73 1.02 -0.91
C ASN A 113 13.58 0.26 -1.71
N CYS A 114 12.86 0.83 -2.72
CA CYS A 114 11.87 0.24 -3.74
C CYS A 114 10.33 0.01 -3.37
N ASN A 115 9.21 -0.12 -4.18
CA ASN A 115 8.68 0.14 -5.59
C ASN A 115 7.08 -0.01 -5.73
N GLU A 116 6.35 0.63 -6.69
CA GLU A 116 4.90 0.40 -7.17
C GLU A 116 4.71 0.44 -8.75
N ILE A 117 3.67 0.79 -9.60
CA ILE A 117 2.56 1.82 -9.72
C ILE A 117 1.63 1.77 -11.04
N ASP A 118 0.46 2.48 -11.10
CA ASP A 118 -0.24 3.33 -12.17
C ASP A 118 -1.45 2.95 -13.14
N GLU A 119 -2.67 3.49 -12.85
CA GLU A 119 -4.06 3.62 -13.43
C GLU A 119 -4.83 2.51 -14.24
N SER A 120 -6.03 2.06 -13.76
CA SER A 120 -7.36 2.07 -14.47
C SER A 120 -8.52 1.22 -13.85
N GLY A 121 -9.78 1.71 -13.95
CA GLY A 121 -10.99 0.85 -13.95
C GLY A 121 -12.31 1.34 -13.28
N ARG A 122 -12.87 0.46 -12.43
CA ARG A 122 -14.20 -0.16 -12.60
C ARG A 122 -15.41 0.67 -12.06
N THR A 123 -15.87 0.55 -10.79
CA THR A 123 -17.06 1.31 -10.32
C THR A 123 -16.81 2.82 -10.12
N ALA A 124 -16.20 3.26 -9.01
CA ALA A 124 -16.03 4.65 -8.51
C ALA A 124 -17.34 5.42 -8.21
N ARG A 125 -18.31 5.32 -9.13
CA ARG A 125 -19.66 5.90 -9.26
C ARG A 125 -20.59 5.95 -8.04
N LYS A 126 -20.15 5.48 -6.86
CA LYS A 126 -20.89 5.55 -5.59
C LYS A 126 -20.51 6.76 -4.72
N HIS A 127 -19.43 7.47 -5.07
CA HIS A 127 -18.95 8.66 -4.38
C HIS A 127 -19.20 9.90 -5.24
N GLU A 128 -19.34 11.06 -4.60
CA GLU A 128 -19.41 12.34 -5.33
C GLU A 128 -18.14 12.54 -6.16
N TRP A 129 -18.31 13.05 -7.38
CA TRP A 129 -17.22 13.12 -8.36
C TRP A 129 -16.03 13.96 -7.85
N ASP A 130 -16.31 15.03 -7.13
CA ASP A 130 -15.27 15.90 -6.56
C ASP A 130 -14.42 15.16 -5.51
N SER A 131 -15.04 14.30 -4.67
CA SER A 131 -14.31 13.47 -3.69
C SER A 131 -13.46 12.36 -4.34
N ILE A 132 -13.81 11.95 -5.56
CA ILE A 132 -12.97 11.06 -6.38
C ILE A 132 -11.81 11.86 -6.99
N LEU A 133 -12.10 13.07 -7.49
CA LEU A 133 -11.10 13.96 -8.07
C LEU A 133 -10.04 14.40 -7.05
N GLU A 134 -10.42 14.64 -5.79
CA GLU A 134 -9.51 14.89 -4.67
C GLU A 134 -8.55 13.71 -4.45
N ILE A 135 -9.04 12.47 -4.45
CA ILE A 135 -8.19 11.27 -4.38
C ILE A 135 -7.28 11.16 -5.60
N ASN A 136 -7.79 11.43 -6.80
CA ASN A 136 -7.02 11.37 -8.04
C ASN A 136 -5.89 12.43 -8.09
N GLN A 137 -6.13 13.63 -7.56
CA GLN A 137 -5.11 14.66 -7.39
C GLN A 137 -4.03 14.22 -6.40
N HIS A 138 -4.41 13.68 -5.24
CA HIS A 138 -3.46 13.17 -4.25
C HIS A 138 -2.66 11.96 -4.78
N LEU A 139 -3.27 11.08 -5.56
CA LEU A 139 -2.59 9.95 -6.22
C LEU A 139 -1.62 10.44 -7.30
N SER A 140 -2.05 11.38 -8.16
CA SER A 140 -1.19 11.97 -9.18
C SER A 140 0.01 12.70 -8.58
N ILE A 141 -0.16 13.39 -7.44
CA ILE A 141 0.94 13.98 -6.67
C ILE A 141 1.87 12.91 -6.10
N LEU A 142 1.32 11.84 -5.50
CA LEU A 142 2.09 10.73 -4.96
C LEU A 142 2.95 10.09 -6.04
N ASN A 143 2.33 9.56 -7.09
CA ASN A 143 2.97 8.82 -8.18
C ASN A 143 4.04 9.68 -8.86
N LYS A 144 3.72 10.93 -9.23
CA LYS A 144 4.69 11.87 -9.82
C LYS A 144 5.92 12.10 -8.94
N ASP A 145 5.75 12.12 -7.62
CA ASP A 145 6.85 12.38 -6.68
C ASP A 145 7.70 11.14 -6.35
N ILE A 146 7.26 9.92 -6.71
CA ILE A 146 7.94 8.67 -6.33
C ILE A 146 8.31 7.73 -7.49
N ASN A 147 7.63 7.78 -8.64
CA ASN A 147 7.79 6.79 -9.73
C ASN A 147 9.21 6.67 -10.28
N GLY A 148 9.94 7.79 -10.38
CA GLY A 148 11.30 7.81 -10.94
C GLY A 148 12.38 7.10 -10.10
N TYR A 149 12.01 6.50 -8.95
CA TYR A 149 12.91 5.76 -8.07
C TYR A 149 12.85 4.24 -8.26
N PHE A 150 12.06 3.74 -9.21
CA PHE A 150 11.68 2.33 -9.26
C PHE A 150 12.31 1.57 -10.43
N ASP A 151 12.69 0.31 -10.17
CA ASP A 151 13.33 -0.59 -11.15
C ASP A 151 12.40 -1.68 -11.71
N CYS A 152 11.50 -2.26 -10.90
CA CYS A 152 10.60 -3.34 -11.30
C CYS A 152 9.34 -3.44 -10.42
N HIS A 153 8.30 -4.08 -10.93
CA HIS A 153 7.02 -4.24 -10.22
C HIS A 153 6.60 -5.70 -10.00
N ILE A 154 5.91 -5.94 -8.88
CA ILE A 154 5.22 -7.20 -8.59
C ILE A 154 3.82 -6.86 -8.09
N SER A 155 2.76 -7.36 -8.73
CA SER A 155 1.38 -7.20 -8.25
C SER A 155 0.71 -8.54 -7.91
N ILE A 156 -0.12 -8.52 -6.86
CA ILE A 156 -1.10 -9.58 -6.58
C ILE A 156 -2.48 -9.07 -7.01
N THR A 157 -2.99 -9.57 -8.13
CA THR A 157 -4.30 -9.20 -8.68
C THR A 157 -5.29 -10.33 -8.42
N PRO A 158 -6.45 -10.11 -7.76
CA PRO A 158 -7.43 -11.18 -7.60
C PRO A 158 -8.17 -11.44 -8.92
N LEU A 159 -8.56 -12.68 -9.17
CA LEU A 159 -9.37 -13.05 -10.35
C LEU A 159 -10.76 -12.37 -10.31
N ASP A 160 -11.35 -12.24 -9.12
CA ASP A 160 -12.49 -11.38 -8.84
C ASP A 160 -12.18 -10.45 -7.66
N LEU A 161 -12.48 -9.15 -7.79
CA LEU A 161 -12.33 -8.17 -6.71
C LEU A 161 -13.21 -8.51 -5.49
N ASN A 162 -14.29 -9.28 -5.66
CA ASN A 162 -15.11 -9.75 -4.53
C ASN A 162 -14.29 -10.49 -3.46
N TYR A 163 -13.26 -11.27 -3.86
CA TYR A 163 -12.39 -12.01 -2.93
C TYR A 163 -11.70 -11.11 -1.89
N ILE A 164 -11.57 -9.80 -2.15
CA ILE A 164 -10.97 -8.85 -1.20
C ILE A 164 -11.82 -8.74 0.08
N TYR A 165 -13.14 -8.81 -0.02
CA TYR A 165 -14.02 -8.85 1.16
C TYR A 165 -13.75 -10.11 1.98
N ASP A 166 -13.76 -11.28 1.34
CA ASP A 166 -13.57 -12.58 2.00
C ASP A 166 -12.17 -12.70 2.61
N TRP A 167 -11.13 -12.26 1.88
CA TRP A 167 -9.76 -12.26 2.39
C TRP A 167 -9.57 -11.31 3.57
N ARG A 168 -10.21 -10.12 3.56
CA ARG A 168 -10.16 -9.18 4.68
C ARG A 168 -10.94 -9.69 5.88
N LEU A 169 -12.05 -10.40 5.66
CA LEU A 169 -12.87 -11.03 6.69
C LEU A 169 -12.12 -12.20 7.35
N GLN A 170 -11.54 -13.09 6.56
CA GLN A 170 -10.66 -14.17 7.03
C GLN A 170 -9.48 -13.62 7.85
N GLN A 171 -8.87 -12.50 7.43
CA GLN A 171 -7.82 -11.81 8.16
C GLN A 171 -8.32 -11.27 9.52
N GLU A 172 -9.49 -10.62 9.56
CA GLU A 172 -10.06 -10.10 10.81
C GLU A 172 -10.42 -11.24 11.78
N HIS A 173 -11.01 -12.32 11.27
CA HIS A 173 -11.36 -13.52 12.03
C HIS A 173 -10.10 -14.25 12.54
N HIS A 174 -8.99 -14.24 11.80
CA HIS A 174 -7.70 -14.73 12.28
C HIS A 174 -7.16 -13.87 13.43
N MET A 175 -7.08 -12.54 13.25
CA MET A 175 -6.60 -11.61 14.27
C MET A 175 -7.44 -11.70 15.56
N LYS A 176 -8.77 -11.72 15.44
CA LYS A 176 -9.71 -11.87 16.57
C LYS A 176 -9.54 -13.19 17.33
N ARG A 177 -9.10 -14.27 16.69
CA ARG A 177 -8.80 -15.54 17.37
C ARG A 177 -7.51 -15.47 18.20
N GLU A 178 -6.55 -14.62 17.84
CA GLU A 178 -5.25 -14.52 18.50
C GLU A 178 -5.20 -13.45 19.59
N ASN A 179 -5.98 -12.37 19.47
CA ASN A 179 -5.96 -11.23 20.39
C ASN A 179 -7.09 -11.21 21.45
N GLY A 180 -7.88 -12.28 21.55
CA GLY A 180 -8.99 -12.39 22.52
C GLY A 180 -10.33 -11.82 22.06
N GLY A 181 -10.55 -11.68 20.74
CA GLY A 181 -11.82 -11.29 20.13
C GLY A 181 -11.91 -9.83 19.68
N LEU A 182 -10.84 -9.06 19.86
CA LEU A 182 -10.80 -7.62 19.58
C LEU A 182 -10.64 -7.34 18.08
N GLY A 183 -11.54 -6.57 17.51
CA GLY A 183 -11.53 -6.22 16.08
C GLY A 183 -12.93 -5.87 15.59
N MET A 184 -13.03 -5.53 14.31
CA MET A 184 -14.28 -5.16 13.64
C MET A 184 -15.28 -6.32 13.60
N SER A 185 -16.57 -5.99 13.62
CA SER A 185 -17.64 -6.88 13.16
C SER A 185 -17.58 -7.10 11.64
N ASP A 186 -18.32 -8.09 11.15
CA ASP A 186 -18.27 -8.48 9.74
C ASP A 186 -18.88 -7.38 8.82
N ASP A 187 -19.87 -6.62 9.32
CA ASP A 187 -20.40 -5.43 8.65
C ASP A 187 -19.41 -4.25 8.66
N GLU A 188 -18.66 -4.06 9.76
CA GLU A 188 -17.59 -3.04 9.81
C GLU A 188 -16.42 -3.41 8.90
N VAL A 189 -16.06 -4.69 8.77
CA VAL A 189 -15.11 -5.19 7.76
C VAL A 189 -15.61 -4.85 6.35
N ARG A 190 -16.89 -5.07 6.06
CA ARG A 190 -17.48 -4.73 4.76
C ARG A 190 -17.39 -3.24 4.47
N LEU A 191 -17.84 -2.39 5.41
CA LEU A 191 -17.79 -0.93 5.29
C LEU A 191 -16.35 -0.39 5.24
N PHE A 192 -15.40 -1.07 5.88
CA PHE A 192 -13.98 -0.78 5.77
C PHE A 192 -13.46 -1.06 4.36
N VAL A 193 -13.74 -2.23 3.78
CA VAL A 193 -13.34 -2.58 2.40
C VAL A 193 -14.02 -1.68 1.37
N ASP A 194 -15.30 -1.32 1.57
CA ASP A 194 -16.05 -0.40 0.70
C ASP A 194 -15.37 0.98 0.56
N ARG A 195 -14.54 1.43 1.52
CA ARG A 195 -13.72 2.66 1.40
C ARG A 195 -12.55 2.54 0.43
N TYR A 196 -12.03 1.34 0.18
CA TYR A 196 -10.88 1.09 -0.70
C TYR A 196 -11.30 0.54 -2.08
N MET A 197 -12.50 -0.02 -2.20
CA MET A 197 -13.04 -0.51 -3.48
C MET A 197 -13.02 0.53 -4.60
N PRO A 198 -13.41 1.81 -4.40
CA PRO A 198 -13.25 2.84 -5.42
C PRO A 198 -11.81 2.93 -5.96
N CYS A 199 -10.81 2.74 -5.10
CA CYS A 199 -9.41 2.72 -5.49
C CYS A 199 -9.02 1.41 -6.19
N TYR A 200 -9.35 0.23 -5.66
CA TYR A 200 -9.06 -1.04 -6.37
C TYR A 200 -9.79 -1.18 -7.70
N GLU A 201 -10.85 -0.41 -7.88
CA GLU A 201 -11.55 -0.33 -9.14
C GLU A 201 -10.87 0.69 -10.06
N LEU A 202 -10.70 1.96 -9.69
CA LEU A 202 -10.05 2.99 -10.52
C LEU A 202 -8.57 2.74 -10.80
N TYR A 203 -7.88 2.05 -9.91
CA TYR A 203 -6.42 1.94 -9.79
C TYR A 203 -6.03 0.47 -9.57
N GLY A 204 -6.69 -0.44 -10.31
CA GLY A 204 -6.50 -1.89 -10.16
C GLY A 204 -6.14 -2.64 -11.43
N ASN A 205 -6.36 -2.04 -12.60
CA ASN A 205 -5.99 -2.58 -13.91
C ASN A 205 -4.92 -1.66 -14.51
N GLU A 206 -3.97 -1.31 -13.64
CA GLU A 206 -2.85 -0.39 -13.85
C GLU A 206 -1.93 -0.94 -14.95
N GLU A 207 -1.56 -0.10 -15.93
CA GLU A 207 -0.74 -0.44 -17.09
C GLU A 207 0.69 0.08 -16.84
N ILE A 208 1.60 -0.84 -16.55
CA ILE A 208 2.80 -0.52 -15.75
C ILE A 208 4.02 -0.36 -16.66
N GLU A 209 4.65 0.83 -16.63
CA GLU A 209 5.80 1.17 -17.47
C GLU A 209 7.13 0.47 -17.06
N LEU A 210 7.13 -0.30 -15.96
CA LEU A 210 8.28 -1.07 -15.48
C LEU A 210 8.20 -2.54 -15.90
N ASP A 211 9.33 -3.26 -15.84
CA ASP A 211 9.34 -4.72 -15.92
C ASP A 211 8.47 -5.29 -14.76
N HIS A 212 7.42 -6.04 -15.10
CA HIS A 212 6.30 -6.34 -14.20
C HIS A 212 5.97 -7.84 -14.17
N LEU A 213 5.96 -8.40 -12.96
CA LEU A 213 5.45 -9.73 -12.65
C LEU A 213 4.07 -9.61 -11.98
N LYS A 214 3.02 -10.04 -12.67
CA LYS A 214 1.64 -10.02 -12.17
C LYS A 214 1.18 -11.43 -11.83
N LEU A 215 0.91 -11.64 -10.55
CA LEU A 215 0.39 -12.89 -10.01
C LEU A 215 -1.13 -12.76 -9.89
N VAL A 216 -1.87 -13.53 -10.68
CA VAL A 216 -3.33 -13.58 -10.56
C VAL A 216 -3.70 -14.66 -9.53
N TYR A 217 -4.45 -14.26 -8.51
CA TYR A 217 -4.84 -15.11 -7.39
C TYR A 217 -6.30 -15.58 -7.52
N GLY A 218 -6.55 -16.86 -7.30
CA GLY A 218 -7.88 -17.44 -7.13
C GLY A 218 -8.42 -17.26 -5.70
N GLU A 219 -9.56 -17.87 -5.39
CA GLU A 219 -10.33 -17.63 -4.15
C GLU A 219 -9.51 -17.95 -2.88
N ASP A 220 -8.71 -19.02 -2.91
CA ASP A 220 -7.88 -19.47 -1.80
C ASP A 220 -6.50 -18.76 -1.73
N ARG A 221 -6.25 -17.79 -2.61
CA ARG A 221 -4.94 -17.12 -2.85
C ARG A 221 -3.91 -18.00 -3.56
N GLU A 222 -4.38 -19.02 -4.26
CA GLU A 222 -3.56 -19.83 -5.16
C GLU A 222 -3.24 -19.06 -6.45
N VAL A 223 -2.03 -19.24 -6.99
CA VAL A 223 -1.62 -18.58 -8.24
C VAL A 223 -2.28 -19.27 -9.43
N VAL A 224 -3.37 -18.68 -9.95
CA VAL A 224 -4.12 -19.22 -11.10
C VAL A 224 -3.55 -18.79 -12.45
N LYS A 225 -2.79 -17.67 -12.49
CA LYS A 225 -2.06 -17.21 -13.67
C LYS A 225 -0.84 -16.39 -13.25
N ILE A 226 0.20 -16.45 -14.07
CA ILE A 226 1.33 -15.52 -14.03
C ILE A 226 1.34 -14.77 -15.36
N GLU A 227 1.54 -13.45 -15.31
CA GLU A 227 1.78 -12.59 -16.46
C GLU A 227 3.13 -11.90 -16.24
N GLU A 228 4.07 -12.11 -17.17
CA GLU A 228 5.38 -11.45 -17.18
C GLU A 228 5.39 -10.44 -18.33
N MET A 229 5.75 -9.20 -18.03
CA MET A 229 5.79 -8.08 -18.96
C MET A 229 7.17 -7.42 -18.83
N SER A 230 7.88 -7.25 -19.95
CA SER A 230 9.24 -6.68 -19.94
C SER A 230 9.40 -5.68 -21.07
N ASN A 231 9.84 -4.47 -20.75
CA ASN A 231 9.88 -3.32 -21.67
C ASN A 231 11.22 -3.24 -22.43
N HIS A 232 11.76 -4.39 -22.81
CA HIS A 232 12.99 -4.52 -23.59
C HIS A 232 12.69 -4.44 -25.09
N ILE A 233 13.21 -3.38 -25.75
CA ILE A 233 13.22 -3.18 -27.22
C ILE A 233 14.62 -3.46 -27.76
#